data_AF-A0A2I0HKX6-F1
#
_entry.id   AF-A0A2I0HKX6-F1
#
_cell.length_a   1.000
_cell.length_b   1.000
_cell.length_c   1.000
_cell.angle_alpha   90.00
_cell.angle_beta   90.00
_cell.angle_gamma   90.00
#
_symmetry.space_group_name_H-M   'P 1'
#
loop_
_entity.id
_entity.type
_entity.pdbx_description
1 polymer ?
#
loop_
_entity_poly.entity_id
_entity_poly.type
_entity_poly.pdbx_seq_one_letter_code
_entity_poly.pdbx_strand_id
1 'polypeptide(L)' 'VICGQRPCTKIGDFQLLVDWVWYLHRDGRLLEAVDGRLGGDYVAEEAQRLLFLGLACSHPITSERPKT' A
#
# COMPACT_ATOMS: atom_id res chain seq x y z
N VAL A 1 -4.70 -1.55 7.31
CA VAL A 1 -3.96 -2.45 8.23
C VAL A 1 -2.50 -2.01 8.32
N ILE A 2 -1.70 -2.11 7.25
CA ILE A 2 -0.30 -1.62 7.28
C ILE A 2 -0.16 -0.11 7.24
N CYS A 3 -0.95 0.58 6.42
CA CYS A 3 -0.78 2.02 6.24
C CYS A 3 -1.32 2.86 7.40
N GLY A 4 -2.07 2.27 8.35
CA GLY A 4 -2.75 3.01 9.41
C GLY A 4 -3.87 3.96 8.94
N GLN A 5 -4.09 4.10 7.63
CA GLN A 5 -5.06 5.01 7.02
C GLN A 5 -6.38 4.32 6.65
N ARG A 6 -7.46 5.12 6.56
CA ARG A 6 -8.73 4.67 5.99
C ARG A 6 -8.66 4.69 4.45
N PRO A 7 -9.39 3.81 3.73
CA PRO A 7 -9.32 3.71 2.27
C PRO A 7 -9.60 5.02 1.51
N CYS A 8 -10.56 5.83 1.98
CA CYS A 8 -10.96 7.10 1.35
C CYS A 8 -10.31 8.33 1.99
N THR A 9 -9.11 8.17 2.57
CA THR A 9 -8.38 9.30 3.16
C THR A 9 -7.65 10.05 2.05
N LYS A 10 -7.79 11.38 2.01
CA LYS A 10 -7.01 12.22 1.09
C LYS A 10 -5.55 12.26 1.54
N ILE A 11 -4.63 11.87 0.68
CA ILE A 11 -3.18 11.87 0.94
C ILE A 11 -2.51 12.67 -0.18
N GLY A 12 -2.03 13.87 0.14
CA GLY A 12 -1.56 14.82 -0.88
C GLY A 12 -2.65 15.11 -1.91
N ASP A 13 -2.37 14.80 -3.17
CA ASP A 13 -3.30 14.97 -4.30
C ASP A 13 -4.18 13.74 -4.56
N PHE A 14 -3.96 12.62 -3.86
CA PHE A 14 -4.69 11.38 -4.06
C PHE A 14 -5.95 11.32 -3.18
N GLN A 15 -7.08 10.92 -3.77
CA GLN A 15 -8.37 10.77 -3.08
C GLN A 15 -8.56 9.39 -2.44
N LEU A 16 -7.86 8.37 -2.97
CA LEU A 16 -7.89 7.00 -2.48
C LEU A 16 -6.50 6.59 -2.04
N LEU A 17 -6.44 5.87 -0.91
CA LEU A 17 -5.21 5.29 -0.38
C LEU A 17 -4.53 4.40 -1.43
N VAL A 18 -5.32 3.59 -2.15
CA VAL A 18 -4.78 2.63 -3.13
C VAL A 18 -4.04 3.33 -4.28
N ASP A 19 -4.50 4.49 -4.73
CA ASP A 19 -3.86 5.24 -5.82
C ASP A 19 -2.51 5.79 -5.38
N TRP A 20 -2.43 6.28 -4.14
CA TRP A 20 -1.18 6.75 -3.54
C TRP A 20 -0.17 5.60 -3.36
N VAL A 21 -0.62 4.42 -2.91
CA VAL A 21 0.27 3.25 -2.76
C VAL A 21 0.76 2.76 -4.13
N TRP A 22 -0.07 2.78 -5.16
CA TRP A 22 0.36 2.49 -6.54
C TRP A 22 1.40 3.49 -7.05
N TYR A 23 1.24 4.78 -6.73
CA TYR A 23 2.24 5.80 -7.05
C TYR A 23 3.58 5.50 -6.38
N LEU A 24 3.58 5.22 -5.06
CA LEU A 24 4.79 4.87 -4.32
C LEU A 24 5.47 3.60 -4.85
N HIS A 25 4.67 2.60 -5.26
CA HIS A 25 5.21 1.39 -5.86
C HIS A 25 5.97 1.69 -7.16
N ARG A 26 5.40 2.52 -8.04
CA ARG A 26 6.04 2.94 -9.30
C ARG A 26 7.32 3.74 -9.07
N ASP A 27 7.37 4.53 -8.00
CA ASP A 27 8.53 5.35 -7.61
C ASP A 27 9.57 4.57 -6.78
N GLY A 28 9.36 3.27 -6.53
CA GLY A 28 10.28 2.43 -5.73
C GLY A 28 10.29 2.75 -4.23
N ARG A 29 9.29 3.50 -3.74
CA ARG A 29 9.20 4.04 -2.37
C ARG A 29 8.07 3.40 -1.56
N LEU A 30 7.79 2.13 -1.84
CA LEU A 30 6.63 1.43 -1.31
C LEU A 30 6.55 1.44 0.22
N LEU A 31 7.69 1.37 0.92
CA LEU A 31 7.75 1.40 2.38
C LEU A 31 7.29 2.71 3.02
N GLU A 32 7.21 3.82 2.26
CA GLU A 32 6.61 5.06 2.75
C GLU A 32 5.10 4.94 2.99
N ALA A 33 4.47 3.90 2.44
CA ALA A 33 3.08 3.60 2.70
C ALA A 33 2.83 2.99 4.09
N VAL A 34 3.86 2.59 4.84
CA VAL A 34 3.71 1.99 6.17
C VAL A 34 3.29 3.05 7.18
N ASP A 35 2.45 2.67 8.15
CA ASP A 35 2.01 3.57 9.22
C ASP A 35 3.22 4.16 9.96
N GLY A 36 3.40 5.48 9.85
CA GLY A 36 4.47 6.20 10.52
C GLY A 36 4.43 6.10 12.04
N ARG A 37 3.28 5.75 12.63
CA ARG A 37 3.13 5.53 14.09
C ARG A 37 3.91 4.30 14.58
N LEU A 38 4.29 3.39 13.69
CA LEU A 38 5.12 2.24 14.03
C LEU A 38 6.58 2.65 14.30
N GLY A 39 7.03 3.82 13.85
CA GLY A 39 8.37 4.33 14.17
C GLY A 39 9.52 3.43 13.72
N GLY A 40 9.29 2.53 12.74
CA GLY A 40 10.26 1.53 12.31
C GLY A 40 10.23 0.22 13.09
N ASP A 41 9.33 0.05 14.05
CA ASP A 41 9.11 -1.20 14.79
C ASP A 41 8.30 -2.20 13.95
N TYR A 42 8.88 -2.62 12.83
CA TYR A 42 8.34 -3.64 11.93
C TYR A 42 9.47 -4.25 11.08
N VAL A 43 9.26 -5.48 10.62
CA VAL A 43 10.19 -6.10 9.67
C VAL A 43 9.89 -5.55 8.28
N ALA A 44 10.82 -4.76 7.73
CA ALA A 44 10.63 -4.08 6.44
C ALA A 44 10.28 -5.04 5.30
N GLU A 45 10.89 -6.22 5.27
CA GLU A 45 10.60 -7.23 4.26
C GLU A 45 9.15 -7.75 4.35
N GLU A 46 8.65 -7.98 5.57
CA GLU A 46 7.27 -8.43 5.78
C GLU A 46 6.26 -7.33 5.39
N ALA A 47 6.53 -6.08 5.78
CA ALA A 47 5.72 -4.94 5.41
C ALA A 47 5.66 -4.78 3.88
N GLN A 48 6.80 -4.90 3.20
CA GLN A 48 6.88 -4.83 1.75
C GLN A 48 6.08 -5.96 1.09
N ARG A 49 6.21 -7.21 1.55
CA ARG A 49 5.44 -8.36 1.03
C ARG A 49 3.94 -8.16 1.17
N LEU A 50 3.49 -7.67 2.31
CA LEU A 50 2.07 -7.41 2.56
C LEU A 50 1.54 -6.22 1.75
N LEU A 51 2.36 -5.19 1.51
CA LEU A 51 2.02 -4.10 0.58
C LEU A 51 1.87 -4.60 -0.85
N PHE A 52 2.78 -5.45 -1.33
CA PHE A 52 2.65 -6.09 -2.63
C PHE A 52 1.39 -6.95 -2.74
N LEU A 53 1.08 -7.74 -1.71
CA LEU A 53 -0.15 -8.51 -1.68
C LEU A 53 -1.39 -7.60 -1.74
N GLY A 54 -1.40 -6.50 -1.00
CA GLY A 54 -2.49 -5.52 -1.04
C GLY A 54 -2.68 -4.90 -2.43
N LEU A 55 -1.58 -4.58 -3.12
CA LEU A 55 -1.59 -4.08 -4.49
C LEU A 55 -2.11 -5.13 -5.48
N ALA A 56 -1.64 -6.37 -5.38
CA ALA A 56 -2.10 -7.48 -6.22
C ALA A 56 -3.61 -7.72 -6.04
N CYS A 57 -4.10 -7.76 -4.81
CA CYS A 57 -5.53 -7.88 -4.52
C CYS A 57 -6.36 -6.69 -5.03
N SER A 58 -5.75 -5.50 -5.08
CA SER A 58 -6.39 -4.26 -5.54
C SER A 58 -6.05 -3.93 -6.99
N HIS A 59 -5.56 -4.90 -7.77
CA HIS A 59 -5.13 -4.66 -9.14
C HIS A 59 -6.29 -4.11 -9.99
N PRO A 60 -6.08 -3.07 -10.81
CA PRO A 60 -7.15 -2.45 -11.61
C PRO A 60 -7.75 -3.44 -12.61
N ILE A 61 -6.92 -4.35 -13.14
CA ILE A 61 -7.36 -5.46 -13.99
C ILE A 61 -7.80 -6.62 -13.09
N THR A 62 -9.09 -6.95 -13.12
CA THR A 62 -9.70 -7.98 -12.25
C THR A 62 -9.08 -9.37 -12.44
N SER A 63 -8.66 -9.74 -13.65
CA SER A 63 -8.07 -11.06 -13.93
C SER A 63 -6.67 -11.25 -13.33
N GLU A 64 -5.95 -10.16 -13.07
CA GLU A 64 -4.62 -10.17 -12.45
C GLU A 64 -4.68 -10.27 -10.92
N ARG A 65 -5.88 -10.13 -10.34
CA ARG A 65 -6.06 -10.27 -8.89
C ARG A 65 -5.86 -11.74 -8.50
N PRO A 66 -5.16 -12.02 -7.39
CA PRO A 66 -5.06 -13.36 -6.85
C PRO A 66 -6.43 -13.99 -6.65
N LYS A 67 -6.54 -15.29 -6.92
CA LYS A 67 -7.73 -16.09 -6.60
C LYS A 67 -7.50 -16.78 -5.26
N THR A 68 -8.54 -16.80 -4.43
CA THR A 68 -8.57 -17.52 -3.15
C THR A 68 -8.76 -19.02 -3.38
#